data_AF-A0A6N2CHG6-F1
#
_entry.id   AF-A0A6N2CHG6-F1
#
_cell.length_a   1.000
_cell.length_b   1.000
_cell.length_c   1.000
_cell.angle_alpha   90.00
_cell.angle_beta   90.00
_cell.angle_gamma   90.00
#
_symmetry.space_group_name_H-M   'P 1'
#
loop_
_entity.id
_entity.type
_entity.pdbx_description
1 polymer ?
#
loop_
_entity_poly.entity_id
_entity_poly.type
_entity_poly.pdbx_seq_one_letter_code
_entity_poly.pdbx_strand_id
1 'polypeptide(L)'
;MQQFHRLKRSLGSLFGEIIRAHREAKGWSQMKLAAEANLHLTALGSIERGRRNPSLLTVYLIANALEIPPEVIIAEVSAKKPNLKDSNGYLDAPKHKPGRPKK
;
A
#
# COMPACT_ATOMS: atom_id res chain seq x y z
N MET A 1 15.52 -0.93 -13.92
CA MET A 1 15.12 -1.97 -12.94
C MET A 1 15.36 -1.59 -11.47
N GLN A 2 16.45 -0.91 -11.09
CA GLN A 2 16.76 -0.62 -9.67
C GLN A 2 15.90 0.49 -9.01
N GLN A 3 15.48 1.52 -9.77
CA GLN A 3 14.70 2.65 -9.21
C GLN A 3 13.25 2.27 -8.84
N PHE A 4 12.57 1.46 -9.68
CA PHE A 4 11.20 1.02 -9.44
C PHE A 4 11.04 0.15 -8.18
N HIS A 5 12.03 -0.70 -7.88
CA HIS A 5 12.04 -1.52 -6.66
C HIS A 5 12.23 -0.68 -5.39
N ARG A 6 13.06 0.37 -5.47
CA ARG A 6 13.25 1.33 -4.38
C ARG A 6 11.96 2.10 -4.09
N LEU A 7 11.27 2.53 -5.14
CA LEU A 7 9.99 3.24 -5.03
C LEU A 7 8.86 2.38 -4.48
N LYS A 8 8.75 1.14 -4.95
CA LYS A 8 7.77 0.17 -4.40
C LYS A 8 8.01 -0.07 -2.91
N ARG A 9 9.26 -0.19 -2.50
CA ARG A 9 9.63 -0.38 -1.09
C ARG A 9 9.30 0.86 -0.25
N SER A 10 9.57 2.07 -0.75
CA SER A 10 9.25 3.29 -0.01
C SER A 10 7.75 3.54 0.14
N LEU A 11 6.95 3.26 -0.90
CA LEU A 11 5.49 3.33 -0.81
C LEU A 11 4.90 2.29 0.14
N GLY A 12 5.37 1.05 0.03
CA GLY A 12 4.91 -0.03 0.90
C GLY A 12 5.18 0.27 2.37
N SER A 13 6.39 0.75 2.69
CA SER A 13 6.74 1.14 4.06
C SER A 13 5.86 2.27 4.57
N LEU A 14 5.67 3.33 3.79
CA LEU A 14 4.84 4.47 4.18
C LEU A 14 3.37 4.06 4.40
N PHE A 15 2.82 3.28 3.48
CA PHE A 15 1.47 2.73 3.63
C PHE A 15 1.36 1.89 4.91
N GLY A 16 2.34 1.00 5.14
CA GLY A 16 2.37 0.15 6.32
C GLY A 16 2.42 0.92 7.63
N GLU A 17 3.20 2.01 7.69
CA GLU A 17 3.28 2.91 8.83
C GLU A 17 1.95 3.62 9.12
N ILE A 18 1.23 4.07 8.08
CA ILE A 18 -0.09 4.70 8.23
C ILE A 18 -1.10 3.70 8.80
N ILE A 19 -1.17 2.47 8.25
CA ILE A 19 -2.07 1.43 8.79
C ILE A 19 -1.74 1.13 10.25
N ARG A 20 -0.45 1.01 10.57
CA ARG A 20 0.01 0.78 11.94
C ARG A 20 -0.40 1.91 12.88
N ALA A 21 -0.25 3.17 12.47
CA ALA A 21 -0.62 4.33 13.28
C ALA A 21 -2.12 4.34 13.60
N HIS A 22 -2.99 4.14 12.59
CA HIS A 22 -4.44 4.04 12.80
C HIS A 22 -4.82 2.87 13.69
N ARG A 23 -4.17 1.70 13.51
CA ARG A 23 -4.38 0.53 14.38
C ARG A 23 -4.00 0.82 15.83
N GLU A 24 -2.84 1.42 16.06
CA GLU A 24 -2.33 1.73 17.40
C GLU A 24 -3.17 2.83 18.07
N ALA A 25 -3.69 3.79 17.32
CA ALA A 25 -4.62 4.80 17.83
C ALA A 25 -5.94 4.19 18.35
N LYS A 26 -6.39 3.07 17.80
CA LYS A 26 -7.53 2.29 18.33
C LYS A 26 -7.14 1.34 19.49
N GLY A 27 -5.86 1.29 19.88
CA GLY A 27 -5.35 0.36 20.89
C GLY A 27 -5.37 -1.10 20.44
N TRP A 28 -5.40 -1.36 19.13
CA TRP A 28 -5.58 -2.71 18.60
C TRP A 28 -4.25 -3.43 18.35
N SER A 29 -4.22 -4.74 18.60
CA SER A 29 -3.13 -5.61 18.15
C SER A 29 -3.24 -5.90 16.65
N GLN A 30 -2.15 -6.34 16.02
CA GLN A 30 -2.21 -6.82 14.63
C GLN A 30 -3.23 -7.96 14.46
N MET A 31 -3.32 -8.85 15.46
CA MET A 31 -4.31 -9.94 15.46
C MET A 31 -5.74 -9.41 15.43
N LYS A 32 -6.03 -8.37 16.22
CA LYS A 32 -7.35 -7.73 16.23
C LYS A 32 -7.69 -7.13 14.86
N LEU A 33 -6.82 -6.28 14.30
CA LEU A 33 -7.08 -5.70 12.98
C LEU A 33 -7.18 -6.76 11.87
N ALA A 34 -6.37 -7.81 11.92
CA ALA A 34 -6.43 -8.89 10.95
C ALA A 34 -7.78 -9.61 10.99
N ALA A 35 -8.30 -9.88 12.20
CA ALA A 35 -9.63 -10.47 12.36
C ALA A 35 -10.74 -9.55 11.84
N GLU A 36 -10.74 -8.27 12.23
CA GLU A 36 -11.74 -7.29 11.78
C GLU A 36 -11.73 -7.07 10.25
N ALA A 37 -10.55 -7.09 9.64
CA ALA A 37 -10.39 -6.94 8.19
C ALA A 37 -10.58 -8.25 7.40
N ASN A 38 -10.85 -9.37 8.08
CA ASN A 38 -10.88 -10.71 7.49
C ASN A 38 -9.61 -11.03 6.67
N LEU A 39 -8.45 -10.74 7.26
CA LEU A 39 -7.12 -10.96 6.69
C LEU A 39 -6.33 -11.96 7.52
N HIS A 40 -5.44 -12.70 6.87
CA HIS A 40 -4.47 -13.51 7.60
C HIS A 40 -3.47 -12.60 8.34
N LEU A 41 -3.16 -12.92 9.60
CA LEU A 41 -2.24 -12.13 10.44
C LEU A 41 -0.89 -11.87 9.76
N THR A 42 -0.32 -12.87 9.09
CA THR A 42 0.95 -12.71 8.37
C THR A 42 0.84 -11.78 7.16
N ALA A 43 -0.34 -11.71 6.52
CA ALA A 43 -0.59 -10.79 5.42
C ALA A 43 -0.61 -9.35 5.95
N LEU A 44 -1.37 -9.09 7.02
CA LEU A 44 -1.39 -7.78 7.67
C LEU A 44 0.00 -7.36 8.18
N GLY A 45 0.70 -8.23 8.89
CA GLY A 45 2.05 -7.93 9.38
C GLY A 45 3.07 -7.70 8.26
N SER A 46 2.88 -8.30 7.08
CA SER A 46 3.70 -8.02 5.90
C SER A 46 3.37 -6.68 5.24
N ILE A 47 2.10 -6.27 5.29
CA ILE A 47 1.64 -4.96 4.83
C ILE A 47 2.19 -3.85 5.73
N GLU A 48 2.05 -3.97 7.06
CA GLU A 48 2.55 -2.96 8.02
C GLU A 48 4.07 -2.76 7.94
N ARG A 49 4.83 -3.79 7.56
CA ARG A 49 6.28 -3.70 7.35
C ARG A 49 6.68 -3.28 5.93
N GLY A 50 5.72 -2.98 5.06
CA GLY A 50 5.96 -2.60 3.67
C GLY A 50 6.54 -3.71 2.78
N ARG A 51 6.41 -4.98 3.20
CA ARG A 51 6.91 -6.14 2.45
C ARG A 51 5.94 -6.63 1.38
N ARG A 52 4.65 -6.27 1.51
CA ARG A 52 3.59 -6.63 0.57
C ARG A 52 2.91 -5.39 0.03
N ASN A 53 2.69 -5.35 -1.28
CA ASN A 53 1.80 -4.38 -1.90
C ASN A 53 0.35 -4.89 -1.77
N PRO A 54 -0.53 -4.23 -0.98
CA PRO A 54 -1.92 -4.66 -0.86
C PRO A 54 -2.66 -4.47 -2.20
N SER A 55 -3.64 -5.32 -2.46
CA SER A 55 -4.60 -5.05 -3.54
C SER A 55 -5.56 -3.95 -3.11
N LEU A 56 -6.28 -3.36 -4.06
CA LEU A 56 -7.32 -2.37 -3.76
C LEU A 56 -8.36 -2.95 -2.79
N LEU A 57 -8.79 -4.20 -2.99
CA LEU A 57 -9.71 -4.89 -2.08
C LEU A 57 -9.15 -4.95 -0.64
N THR A 58 -7.87 -5.28 -0.47
CA THR A 58 -7.24 -5.31 0.85
C THR A 58 -7.22 -3.93 1.51
N VAL A 59 -6.99 -2.86 0.74
CA VAL A 59 -7.07 -1.48 1.26
C VAL A 59 -8.47 -1.17 1.79
N TYR A 60 -9.52 -1.52 1.04
CA TYR A 60 -10.90 -1.31 1.47
C TYR A 60 -11.26 -2.14 2.71
N LEU A 61 -10.82 -3.40 2.79
CA LEU A 61 -11.06 -4.23 3.97
C LEU A 61 -10.40 -3.65 5.23
N ILE A 62 -9.15 -3.18 5.12
CA ILE A 62 -8.43 -2.55 6.22
C ILE A 62 -9.09 -1.23 6.62
N ALA A 63 -9.46 -0.39 5.65
CA ALA A 63 -10.11 0.89 5.90
C ALA A 63 -11.45 0.71 6.63
N ASN A 64 -12.26 -0.23 6.16
CA ASN A 64 -13.54 -0.58 6.78
C ASN A 64 -13.35 -1.09 8.23
N ALA A 65 -12.38 -1.98 8.46
CA ALA A 65 -12.06 -2.46 9.80
C ALA A 65 -11.56 -1.34 10.74
N LEU A 66 -10.81 -0.38 10.20
CA LEU A 66 -10.36 0.80 10.93
C LEU A 66 -11.45 1.87 11.09
N GLU A 67 -12.62 1.70 10.46
CA GLU A 67 -13.73 2.65 10.44
C GLU A 67 -13.33 4.03 9.91
N ILE A 68 -12.47 4.03 8.89
CA ILE A 68 -12.06 5.24 8.19
C ILE A 68 -12.32 5.10 6.68
N PRO A 69 -12.66 6.20 5.99
CA PRO A 69 -12.74 6.17 4.54
C PRO A 69 -11.38 5.81 3.90
N PRO A 70 -11.33 4.94 2.88
CA PRO A 70 -10.07 4.52 2.25
C PRO A 70 -9.28 5.68 1.65
N GLU A 71 -9.94 6.76 1.23
CA GLU A 71 -9.31 7.98 0.74
C GLU A 71 -8.43 8.66 1.79
N VAL A 72 -8.72 8.49 3.09
CA VAL A 72 -7.87 9.04 4.17
C VAL A 72 -6.49 8.40 4.13
N ILE A 73 -6.43 7.08 3.97
CA ILE A 73 -5.17 6.33 3.87
C ILE A 73 -4.38 6.82 2.65
N ILE A 74 -5.04 6.97 1.50
CA ILE A 74 -4.40 7.41 0.25
C ILE A 74 -3.94 8.88 0.33
N ALA A 75 -4.73 9.75 0.96
CA ALA A 75 -4.38 11.15 1.19
C ALA A 75 -3.15 11.26 2.09
N GLU A 76 -3.06 10.48 3.16
CA GLU A 76 -1.88 10.47 4.03
C GLU A 76 -0.62 9.95 3.33
N VAL A 77 -0.74 8.90 2.52
CA VAL A 77 0.36 8.41 1.69
C VAL A 77 0.82 9.51 0.74
N SER A 78 -0.12 10.23 0.12
CA SER A 78 0.17 11.34 -0.79
C SER A 78 0.86 12.51 -0.08
N ALA A 79 0.40 12.86 1.12
CA ALA A 79 0.92 13.98 1.91
C ALA A 79 2.34 13.70 2.45
N LYS A 80 2.59 12.49 2.93
CA LYS A 80 3.90 12.09 3.48
C LYS A 80 4.92 11.72 2.40
N LYS A 81 4.48 11.55 1.16
CA LYS A 81 5.37 11.29 0.03
C LYS A 81 5.69 12.58 -0.73
N PRO A 82 6.88 13.18 -0.53
CA PRO A 82 7.29 14.29 -1.37
C PRO A 82 7.56 13.76 -2.79
N ASN A 83 6.73 14.20 -3.74
CA ASN A 83 6.91 14.16 -5.19
C ASN A 83 7.33 12.81 -5.83
N LEU A 84 6.35 12.15 -6.46
CA LEU A 84 6.57 11.12 -7.51
C LEU A 84 7.04 11.71 -8.85
N LYS A 85 7.14 13.04 -8.96
CA LYS A 85 7.57 13.76 -10.17
C LYS A 85 9.08 13.95 -10.14
N ASP A 86 9.80 13.22 -10.97
CA ASP A 86 11.08 13.72 -11.48
C ASP A 86 10.83 14.66 -12.67
N SER A 87 11.89 15.29 -13.19
CA SER A 87 11.86 16.28 -14.27
C SER A 87 11.25 15.80 -15.60
N ASN A 88 10.81 14.53 -15.70
CA ASN A 88 10.25 13.94 -16.92
C ASN A 88 8.84 13.36 -16.77
N GLY A 89 8.18 13.57 -15.62
CA GLY A 89 6.71 13.50 -15.50
C GLY A 89 6.05 12.11 -15.51
N TYR A 90 6.76 11.00 -15.75
CA TYR A 90 6.21 9.64 -15.60
C TYR A 90 7.26 8.65 -15.12
N LEU A 91 6.93 7.92 -14.06
CA LEU A 91 7.66 6.72 -13.64
C LEU A 91 7.32 5.60 -14.62
N ASP A 92 8.13 5.42 -15.66
CA ASP A 92 8.18 4.26 -16.55
C ASP A 92 6.83 3.51 -16.67
N ALA A 93 5.90 4.01 -17.50
CA ALA A 93 4.86 3.12 -18.00
C ALA A 93 5.57 1.88 -18.57
N PRO A 94 5.17 0.64 -18.21
CA PRO A 94 5.73 -0.52 -18.87
C PRO A 94 5.51 -0.29 -20.36
N LYS A 95 6.58 -0.17 -21.15
CA LYS A 95 6.47 -0.22 -22.60
C LYS A 95 5.70 -1.50 -22.88
N HIS A 96 4.43 -1.37 -23.25
CA HIS A 96 3.68 -2.48 -23.79
C HIS A 96 4.47 -2.89 -25.02
N LYS A 97 5.29 -3.95 -24.91
CA LYS A 97 5.75 -4.63 -26.11
C LYS A 97 4.45 -5.15 -26.72
N PRO A 98 4.12 -4.80 -27.97
CA PRO A 98 2.98 -5.42 -28.62
C PRO A 98 3.14 -6.92 -28.44
N GLY A 99 2.08 -7.55 -27.92
CA GLY A 99 2.06 -8.99 -27.71
C GLY A 99 2.55 -9.69 -28.99
N ARG A 100 3.34 -10.75 -28.83
CA ARG A 100 3.78 -11.58 -29.95
C ARG A 100 2.55 -11.86 -30.83
N PRO A 101 2.59 -11.60 -32.16
CA PRO A 101 1.45 -11.91 -33.00
C PRO A 101 1.08 -13.38 -32.77
N LYS A 102 -0.21 -13.63 -32.52
CA LYS A 102 -0.72 -15.00 -32.46
C LYS A 102 -0.41 -15.60 -33.83
N LYS A 103 0.37 -16.70 -33.82
CA LYS A 103 0.61 -17.50 -35.02
C LYS A 103 -0.71 -18.04 -35.55
#